data_AF-A0A954VR11-F1
#
_entry.id   AF-A0A954VR11-F1
#
_cell.length_a   1.000
_cell.length_b   1.000
_cell.length_c   1.000
_cell.angle_alpha   90.00
_cell.angle_beta   90.00
_cell.angle_gamma   90.00
#
_symmetry.space_group_name_H-M   'P 1'
#
loop_
_entity.id
_entity.type
_entity.pdbx_description
1 polymer ?
#
loop_
_entity_poly.entity_id
_entity_poly.type
_entity_poly.pdbx_seq_one_letter_code
_entity_poly.pdbx_strand_id
1 'polypeptide(L)'
;MSKPVSVDFQFSIKQRGRGAKKRIVEGAAQSDESKPALERITRISRYMALAIHFEDLIRQGVVTDYADLARLGHVTRARVTQIMNLRLLAPEIQEQLLCGPLKSQQLKFRHLHEIAMEKDWTKQQHAFSRL
;
A
#
# COMPACT_ATOMS: atom_id res chain seq x y z
N MET A 1 -25.53 15.41 -38.96
CA MET A 1 -24.48 16.27 -38.41
C MET A 1 -24.83 16.60 -36.97
N SER A 2 -24.15 16.02 -35.98
CA SER A 2 -24.46 16.26 -34.56
C SER A 2 -23.82 17.57 -34.12
N LYS A 3 -24.63 18.53 -33.66
CA LYS A 3 -24.14 19.80 -33.13
C LYS A 3 -23.48 19.56 -31.76
N PRO A 4 -22.29 20.11 -31.48
CA PRO A 4 -21.70 20.00 -30.17
C PRO A 4 -22.51 20.82 -29.17
N VAL A 5 -22.90 20.19 -28.06
CA VAL A 5 -23.53 20.86 -26.92
C VAL A 5 -22.42 21.24 -25.95
N SER A 6 -22.27 22.54 -25.69
CA SER A 6 -21.32 23.08 -24.71
C SER A 6 -22.04 23.35 -23.39
N VAL A 7 -21.44 22.94 -22.27
CA VAL A 7 -21.97 23.18 -20.92
C VAL A 7 -20.91 23.92 -20.11
N ASP A 8 -21.25 25.11 -19.63
CA ASP A 8 -20.39 25.88 -18.73
C ASP A 8 -20.69 25.48 -17.28
N PHE A 9 -19.68 24.90 -16.61
CA PHE A 9 -19.74 24.63 -15.17
C PHE A 9 -18.36 24.77 -14.53
N GLN A 10 -18.37 25.05 -13.23
CA GLN A 10 -17.16 25.29 -12.46
C GLN A 10 -16.56 23.95 -12.01
N PHE A 11 -15.38 23.61 -12.52
CA PHE A 11 -14.68 22.35 -12.21
C PHE A 11 -13.32 22.61 -11.56
N SER A 12 -12.82 21.63 -10.80
CA SER A 12 -11.46 21.66 -10.27
C SER A 12 -10.63 20.49 -10.82
N ILE A 13 -9.41 20.78 -11.29
CA ILE A 13 -8.47 19.77 -11.80
C ILE A 13 -7.43 19.49 -10.72
N LYS A 14 -7.42 18.28 -10.16
CA LYS A 14 -6.35 17.83 -9.24
C LYS A 14 -5.39 16.91 -9.98
N GLN A 15 -4.13 17.33 -10.14
CA GLN A 15 -3.04 16.47 -10.64
C GLN A 15 -2.43 15.66 -9.49
N ARG A 16 -2.51 14.32 -9.57
CA ARG A 16 -1.87 13.41 -8.61
C ARG A 16 -0.50 12.97 -9.17
N GLY A 17 0.47 13.88 -9.18
CA GLY A 17 1.87 13.61 -9.59
C GLY A 17 2.17 13.73 -11.09
N ARG A 18 3.46 13.77 -11.45
CA ARG A 18 3.95 13.90 -12.84
C ARG A 18 3.52 12.68 -13.67
N GLY A 19 2.73 12.90 -14.71
CA GLY A 19 2.29 11.87 -15.67
C GLY A 19 0.91 11.26 -15.42
N ALA A 20 0.21 11.62 -14.33
CA ALA A 20 -1.12 11.10 -14.06
C ALA A 20 -2.21 11.74 -14.94
N LYS A 21 -3.15 10.94 -15.44
CA LYS A 21 -4.29 11.38 -16.26
C LYS A 21 -5.12 12.40 -15.47
N LYS A 22 -5.32 13.60 -16.05
CA LYS A 22 -6.11 14.67 -15.41
C LYS A 22 -7.55 14.17 -15.23
N ARG A 23 -8.01 14.08 -13.98
CA ARG A 23 -9.41 13.79 -13.66
C ARG A 23 -10.11 15.11 -13.40
N ILE A 24 -11.12 15.42 -14.20
CA ILE A 24 -12.01 16.56 -14.00
C ILE A 24 -13.00 16.11 -12.93
N VAL A 25 -13.05 16.82 -11.80
CA VAL A 25 -14.04 16.61 -10.75
C VAL A 25 -15.02 17.78 -10.84
N GLU A 26 -16.30 17.47 -11.01
CA GLU A 26 -17.39 18.43 -11.10
C GLU A 26 -17.74 18.92 -9.69
N GLY A 27 -17.79 20.25 -9.51
CA GLY A 27 -18.09 20.90 -8.23
C GLY A 27 -16.98 21.84 -7.74
N ALA A 28 -17.40 23.01 -7.25
CA ALA A 28 -16.56 23.90 -6.45
C ALA A 28 -15.93 23.07 -5.34
N ALA A 29 -14.62 23.22 -5.14
CA ALA A 29 -13.83 22.41 -4.22
C ALA A 29 -14.46 22.35 -2.83
N GLN A 30 -15.34 21.38 -2.59
CA GLN A 30 -15.67 20.92 -1.28
C GLN A 30 -14.40 20.20 -0.81
N SER A 31 -13.66 20.88 0.05
CA SER A 31 -12.86 20.21 1.06
C SER A 31 -13.78 19.14 1.67
N ASP A 32 -13.48 17.88 1.39
CA ASP A 32 -14.03 16.74 2.12
C ASP A 32 -13.54 16.86 3.57
N GLU A 33 -14.15 17.77 4.33
CA GLU A 33 -13.82 18.08 5.72
C GLU A 33 -14.70 17.30 6.70
N SER A 34 -15.55 16.39 6.19
CA SER A 34 -16.57 15.72 7.01
C SER A 34 -16.77 14.24 6.66
N LYS A 35 -15.68 13.50 6.45
CA LYS A 35 -15.64 12.12 6.96
C LYS A 35 -14.65 12.16 8.12
N PRO A 36 -15.03 11.73 9.36
CA PRO A 36 -14.01 11.51 10.37
C PRO A 36 -12.96 10.64 9.69
N ALA A 37 -11.70 11.00 9.84
CA ALA A 37 -10.58 10.28 9.28
C ALA A 37 -10.55 8.87 9.89
N LEU A 38 -11.47 8.00 9.46
CA LEU A 38 -11.40 6.56 9.58
C LEU A 38 -10.03 6.25 9.02
N GLU A 39 -9.14 5.95 9.96
CA GLU A 39 -7.70 5.96 9.82
C GLU A 39 -7.34 5.39 8.46
N ARG A 40 -6.82 6.25 7.56
CA ARG A 40 -6.55 5.82 6.19
C ARG A 40 -5.48 4.73 6.26
N ILE A 41 -5.90 3.47 6.18
CA ILE A 41 -5.02 2.30 6.26
C ILE A 41 -3.85 2.51 5.33
N THR A 42 -2.64 2.47 5.89
CA THR A 42 -1.45 2.76 5.11
C THR A 42 -1.26 1.70 4.02
N ARG A 43 -0.60 2.09 2.93
CA ARG A 43 -0.27 1.14 1.87
C ARG A 43 0.62 0.00 2.36
N ILE A 44 1.45 0.25 3.38
CA ILE A 44 2.31 -0.77 4.00
C ILE A 44 1.47 -1.76 4.80
N SER A 45 0.53 -1.30 5.62
CA SER A 45 -0.37 -2.18 6.38
C SER A 45 -1.11 -3.14 5.45
N ARG A 46 -1.58 -2.64 4.29
CA ARG A 46 -2.18 -3.50 3.26
C ARG A 46 -1.22 -4.54 2.68
N TYR A 47 0.06 -4.22 2.52
CA TYR A 47 1.05 -5.21 2.08
C TYR A 47 1.36 -6.25 3.15
N MET A 48 1.42 -5.85 4.41
CA MET A 48 1.59 -6.80 5.51
C MET A 48 0.41 -7.78 5.58
N ALA A 49 -0.83 -7.26 5.51
CA ALA A 49 -2.03 -8.09 5.46
C ALA A 49 -2.04 -9.00 4.23
N LEU A 50 -1.63 -8.50 3.07
CA LEU A 50 -1.54 -9.31 1.86
C LEU A 50 -0.48 -10.42 1.98
N ALA A 51 0.65 -10.15 2.63
CA ALA A 51 1.69 -11.15 2.85
C ALA A 51 1.17 -12.31 3.72
N ILE A 52 0.43 -12.01 4.79
CA ILE A 52 -0.23 -13.01 5.64
C ILE A 52 -1.24 -13.82 4.83
N HIS A 53 -2.13 -13.14 4.09
CA HIS A 53 -3.12 -13.80 3.27
C HIS A 53 -2.50 -14.71 2.18
N PHE A 54 -1.44 -14.26 1.54
CA PHE A 54 -0.72 -15.04 0.53
C PHE A 54 -0.03 -16.26 1.13
N GLU A 55 0.50 -16.17 2.35
CA GLU A 55 0.99 -17.34 3.06
C GLU A 55 -0.14 -18.35 3.28
N ASP A 56 -1.32 -17.91 3.72
CA ASP A 56 -2.45 -18.81 3.95
C ASP A 56 -2.90 -19.51 2.66
N LEU A 57 -2.97 -18.78 1.54
CA LEU A 57 -3.32 -19.35 0.24
C LEU A 57 -2.32 -20.42 -0.21
N ILE A 58 -1.02 -20.22 0.05
CA ILE A 58 0.02 -21.19 -0.27
C ILE A 58 -0.07 -22.39 0.67
N ARG A 59 -0.26 -22.17 1.98
CA ARG A 59 -0.42 -23.24 2.97
C ARG A 59 -1.63 -24.12 2.69
N GLN A 60 -2.72 -23.53 2.21
CA GLN A 60 -3.94 -24.25 1.82
C GLN A 60 -3.83 -24.93 0.44
N GLY A 61 -2.74 -24.70 -0.31
CA GLY A 61 -2.57 -25.24 -1.66
C GLY A 61 -3.49 -24.59 -2.72
N VAL A 62 -4.17 -23.49 -2.39
CA VAL A 62 -5.00 -22.73 -3.34
C VAL A 62 -4.12 -22.06 -4.39
N VAL A 63 -2.90 -21.68 -4.01
CA VAL A 63 -1.89 -21.12 -4.90
C VAL A 63 -0.58 -21.88 -4.75
N THR A 64 0.01 -22.33 -5.85
CA THR A 64 1.18 -23.23 -5.83
C THR A 64 2.45 -22.52 -5.36
N ASP A 65 2.70 -21.31 -5.86
CA ASP A 65 3.93 -20.59 -5.59
C ASP A 65 3.82 -19.06 -5.81
N TYR A 66 4.93 -18.36 -5.62
CA TYR A 66 5.00 -16.90 -5.81
C TYR A 66 4.85 -16.47 -7.28
N ALA A 67 5.12 -17.36 -8.25
CA ALA A 67 4.93 -17.08 -9.66
C ALA A 67 3.43 -17.12 -10.02
N ASP A 68 2.66 -18.04 -9.44
CA ASP A 68 1.21 -18.05 -9.54
C ASP A 68 0.58 -16.81 -8.93
N LEU A 69 1.01 -16.41 -7.72
CA LEU A 69 0.57 -15.14 -7.12
C LEU A 69 0.86 -13.93 -8.02
N ALA A 70 2.02 -13.92 -8.67
CA ALA A 70 2.42 -12.84 -9.57
C ALA A 70 1.52 -12.79 -10.82
N ARG A 71 1.24 -13.96 -11.42
CA ARG A 71 0.34 -14.10 -12.57
C ARG A 71 -1.08 -13.63 -12.23
N LEU A 72 -1.64 -14.13 -11.13
CA LEU A 72 -2.99 -13.79 -10.67
C LEU A 72 -3.12 -12.32 -10.26
N GLY A 73 -2.08 -11.76 -9.64
CA GLY A 73 -2.04 -10.37 -9.23
C GLY A 73 -1.64 -9.38 -10.32
N HIS A 74 -1.31 -9.84 -11.53
CA HIS A 74 -0.76 -9.03 -12.63
C HIS A 74 0.43 -8.15 -12.21
N VAL A 75 1.31 -8.70 -11.38
CA VAL A 75 2.52 -8.03 -10.88
C VAL A 75 3.75 -8.89 -11.17
N THR A 76 4.94 -8.30 -11.05
CA THR A 76 6.18 -9.06 -11.21
C THR A 76 6.39 -10.00 -10.02
N ARG A 77 7.09 -11.13 -10.25
CA ARG A 77 7.51 -12.03 -9.16
C ARG A 77 8.32 -11.30 -8.10
N ALA A 78 9.20 -10.38 -8.51
CA ALA A 78 9.97 -9.54 -7.58
C ALA A 78 9.06 -8.71 -6.66
N ARG A 79 7.92 -8.23 -7.15
CA ARG A 79 6.96 -7.49 -6.34
C ARG A 79 6.26 -8.38 -5.32
N VAL A 80 5.92 -9.62 -5.68
CA VAL A 80 5.38 -10.62 -4.74
C VAL A 80 6.42 -10.94 -3.67
N THR A 81 7.65 -11.26 -4.06
CA THR A 81 8.75 -11.53 -3.12
C THR A 81 8.94 -10.39 -2.12
N GLN A 82 8.95 -9.15 -2.61
CA GLN A 82 9.02 -7.96 -1.77
C GLN A 82 7.92 -7.95 -0.69
N ILE A 83 6.68 -8.19 -1.09
CA ILE A 83 5.54 -8.22 -0.16
C ILE A 83 5.70 -9.37 0.83
N MET A 84 6.03 -10.57 0.35
CA MET A 84 6.22 -11.75 1.19
C MET A 84 7.35 -11.60 2.21
N ASN A 85 8.40 -10.85 1.89
CA ASN A 85 9.50 -10.57 2.81
C ASN A 85 9.07 -9.78 4.05
N LEU A 86 7.92 -9.09 4.04
CA LEU A 86 7.41 -8.41 5.24
C LEU A 86 7.11 -9.39 6.39
N ARG A 87 6.85 -10.66 6.09
CA ARG A 87 6.67 -11.72 7.11
C ARG A 87 7.96 -12.10 7.84
N LEU A 88 9.12 -11.64 7.36
CA LEU A 88 10.41 -11.84 8.02
C LEU A 88 10.70 -10.79 9.10
N LEU A 89 9.86 -9.76 9.20
CA LEU A 89 9.95 -8.76 10.27
C LEU A 89 9.63 -9.40 11.63
N ALA A 90 10.18 -8.83 12.69
CA ALA A 90 9.90 -9.21 14.06
C ALA A 90 8.39 -9.08 14.34
N PRO A 91 7.79 -10.00 15.12
CA PRO A 91 6.36 -10.01 15.38
C PRO A 91 5.81 -8.67 15.85
N GLU A 92 6.51 -7.96 16.73
CA GLU A 92 6.04 -6.68 17.27
C GLU A 92 6.06 -5.57 16.20
N ILE A 93 6.98 -5.63 15.23
CA ILE A 93 6.95 -4.73 14.06
C ILE A 93 5.72 -5.04 13.21
N GLN A 94 5.44 -6.33 12.95
CA GLN A 94 4.27 -6.74 12.16
C GLN A 94 2.96 -6.27 12.80
N GLU A 95 2.82 -6.45 14.11
CA GLU A 95 1.68 -5.95 14.89
C GLU A 95 1.57 -4.43 14.80
N GLN A 96 2.67 -3.70 14.94
CA GLN A 96 2.66 -2.25 14.81
C GLN A 96 2.28 -1.78 13.39
N LEU A 97 2.65 -2.54 12.35
CA LEU A 97 2.24 -2.26 10.97
C LEU A 97 0.74 -2.48 10.74
N LEU A 98 0.13 -3.45 11.42
CA LEU A 98 -1.26 -3.85 11.22
C LEU A 98 -2.24 -3.07 12.11
N CYS A 99 -1.88 -2.89 13.38
CA CYS A 99 -2.77 -2.43 14.45
C CYS A 99 -2.29 -1.14 15.13
N GLY A 100 -1.04 -0.74 14.91
CA GLY A 100 -0.45 0.43 15.56
C GLY A 100 -0.69 1.75 14.82
N PRO A 101 -0.67 2.89 15.53
CA PRO A 101 -0.64 4.19 14.89
C PRO A 101 0.69 4.36 14.14
N LEU A 102 0.64 4.25 12.81
CA LEU A 102 1.83 4.47 11.98
C LEU A 102 2.17 5.96 11.98
N LYS A 103 3.21 6.31 12.74
CA LYS A 103 3.63 7.69 13.01
C LYS A 103 4.02 8.49 11.76
N SER A 104 4.21 7.88 10.60
CA SER A 104 4.58 8.63 9.41
C SER A 104 3.95 8.13 8.12
N GLN A 105 3.46 9.07 7.32
CA GLN A 105 3.24 8.89 5.88
C GLN A 105 4.58 8.65 5.12
N GLN A 106 5.72 8.68 5.83
CA GLN A 106 7.07 8.60 5.28
C GLN A 106 7.71 7.21 5.44
N LEU A 107 7.07 6.26 6.12
CA LEU A 107 7.56 4.90 6.16
C LEU A 107 7.59 4.36 4.73
N LYS A 108 8.79 4.20 4.18
CA LYS A 108 9.00 3.70 2.82
C LYS A 108 9.14 2.19 2.86
N PHE A 109 8.55 1.56 1.86
CA PHE A 109 8.66 0.12 1.66
C PHE A 109 10.12 -0.38 1.63
N ARG A 110 11.05 0.44 1.09
CA ARG A 110 12.47 0.12 1.04
C ARG A 110 13.08 -0.11 2.43
N HIS A 111 12.81 0.76 3.40
CA HIS A 111 13.39 0.65 4.73
C HIS A 111 12.93 -0.63 5.43
N LEU A 112 11.65 -0.98 5.28
CA LEU A 112 11.12 -2.24 5.83
C LEU A 112 11.75 -3.47 5.19
N HIS A 113 11.98 -3.41 3.87
CA HIS A 113 12.63 -4.51 3.19
C HIS A 113 14.09 -4.67 3.64
N GLU A 114 14.81 -3.58 3.91
CA GLU A 114 16.17 -3.63 4.46
C GLU A 114 16.18 -4.24 5.86
N ILE A 115 15.25 -3.82 6.73
CA ILE A 115 15.09 -4.38 8.09
C ILE A 115 14.74 -5.88 8.02
N ALA A 116 13.84 -6.29 7.12
CA ALA A 116 13.44 -7.69 6.96
C ALA A 116 14.59 -8.64 6.55
N MET A 117 15.70 -8.11 6.03
CA MET A 117 16.89 -8.92 5.69
C MET A 117 17.83 -9.15 6.87
N GLU A 118 17.69 -8.40 7.97
CA GLU A 118 18.41 -8.68 9.22
C GLU A 118 17.80 -9.92 9.88
N LYS A 119 18.63 -10.86 10.34
CA LYS A 119 18.17 -12.15 10.89
C LYS A 119 17.84 -12.06 12.39
N ASP A 120 18.44 -11.08 13.08
CA ASP A 120 18.24 -10.86 14.50
C ASP A 120 17.07 -9.89 14.74
N TRP A 121 15.98 -10.37 15.34
CA TRP A 121 14.81 -9.54 15.65
C TRP A 121 15.12 -8.38 16.60
N THR A 122 16.06 -8.52 17.52
CA THR A 122 16.46 -7.43 18.41
C THR A 122 17.07 -6.28 17.60
N LYS A 123 17.92 -6.61 16.63
CA LYS A 123 18.49 -5.62 15.71
C LYS A 123 17.44 -5.02 14.79
N GLN A 124 16.47 -5.81 14.33
CA GLN A 124 15.33 -5.30 13.57
C GLN A 124 14.53 -4.26 14.36
N GLN A 125 14.21 -4.54 15.62
CA GLN A 125 13.49 -3.62 16.51
C GLN A 125 14.27 -2.31 16.69
N HIS A 126 15.59 -2.39 16.95
CA HIS A 126 16.44 -1.21 17.06
C HIS A 126 16.56 -0.40 15.77
N ALA A 127 16.56 -1.06 14.60
CA ALA A 127 16.58 -0.36 13.32
C ALA A 127 15.24 0.30 13.03
N PHE A 128 14.13 -0.39 13.33
CA PHE A 128 12.77 0.10 13.15
C PHE A 128 12.45 1.30 14.07
N SER A 129 12.93 1.30 15.32
CA SER A 129 12.74 2.41 16.25
C SER A 129 13.45 3.70 15.85
N ARG A 130 14.40 3.64 14.89
CA ARG A 130 15.14 4.80 14.36
C ARG A 130 14.48 5.42 13.12
N LEU A 131 13.40 4.83 12.60
CA LEU A 131 12.62 5.32 11.47
C LEU A 131 11.50 6.28 11.91
#